data_AF-A0A1I2UG28-F1
#
_entry.id   AF-A0A1I2UG28-F1
#
_cell.length_a   1.000
_cell.length_b   1.000
_cell.length_c   1.000
_cell.angle_alpha   90.00
_cell.angle_beta   90.00
_cell.angle_gamma   90.00
#
_symmetry.space_group_name_H-M   'P 1'
#
loop_
_entity.id
_entity.type
_entity.pdbx_description
1 polymer ?
#
loop_
_entity_poly.entity_id
_entity_poly.type
_entity_poly.pdbx_seq_one_letter_code
_entity_poly.pdbx_strand_id
1 'polypeptide(L)'
;MPRVNLSISQELYDQIKKAADDNFLSVNNMIVNELEKAFSVGNVYDYSYAMESLIKESEDMKAEFTLSDLPTFKNVDRIIIEYGIKESAASVRARLGKIYNEAIRNGLIKGIDRAIVNKDGEMEAKFLSRAAVYVKKIDDAR
;
A
#
# COMPACT_ATOMS: atom_id res chain seq x y z
N MET A 1 16.83 11.59 1.40
CA MET A 1 16.55 10.92 2.69
C MET A 1 17.79 10.20 3.16
N PRO A 2 18.12 10.23 4.46
CA PRO A 2 19.16 9.38 5.04
C PRO A 2 18.89 7.91 4.71
N ARG A 3 19.95 7.11 4.51
CA ARG A 3 19.85 5.68 4.24
C ARG A 3 20.45 4.92 5.40
N VAL A 4 19.77 3.85 5.83
CA VAL A 4 20.26 2.90 6.82
C VAL A 4 20.46 1.57 6.12
N ASN A 5 21.66 1.00 6.23
CA ASN A 5 21.98 -0.34 5.73
C ASN A 5 22.19 -1.25 6.95
N LEU A 6 21.47 -2.37 7.00
CA LEU A 6 21.48 -3.31 8.11
C LEU A 6 21.85 -4.70 7.59
N SER A 7 22.75 -5.38 8.31
CA SER A 7 23.04 -6.80 8.11
C SER A 7 22.48 -7.56 9.29
N ILE A 8 21.60 -8.52 9.02
CA ILE A 8 20.93 -9.36 10.02
C ILE A 8 21.05 -10.83 9.62
N SER A 9 20.81 -11.75 10.56
CA SER A 9 20.77 -13.19 10.24
C SER A 9 19.61 -13.50 9.29
N GLN A 10 19.75 -14.56 8.48
CA GLN A 10 18.68 -15.02 7.60
C GLN A 10 17.41 -15.40 8.39
N GLU A 11 17.58 -16.05 9.54
CA GLU A 11 16.46 -16.41 10.42
C GLU A 11 15.66 -15.18 10.88
N LEU A 12 16.35 -14.11 11.31
CA LEU A 12 15.68 -12.88 11.71
C LEU A 12 15.00 -12.21 10.51
N TYR A 13 15.66 -12.20 9.35
CA TYR A 13 15.06 -11.69 8.11
C TYR A 13 13.77 -12.42 7.77
N ASP A 14 13.75 -13.75 7.84
CA ASP A 14 12.58 -14.57 7.51
C ASP A 14 11.42 -14.32 8.48
N GLN A 15 11.71 -14.12 9.77
CA GLN A 15 10.70 -13.72 10.76
C GLN A 15 10.10 -12.35 10.46
N ILE A 16 10.94 -11.36 10.13
CA ILE A 16 10.49 -10.02 9.75
C ILE A 16 9.69 -10.08 8.45
N LYS A 17 10.13 -10.88 7.48
CA LYS A 17 9.43 -11.07 6.21
C LYS A 17 8.05 -11.66 6.43
N LYS A 18 7.92 -12.67 7.29
CA LYS A 18 6.61 -13.24 7.64
C LYS A 18 5.70 -12.18 8.24
N ALA A 19 6.17 -11.42 9.23
CA ALA A 19 5.37 -10.36 9.84
C ALA A 19 5.00 -9.26 8.83
N ALA A 20 5.90 -8.91 7.92
CA ALA A 20 5.66 -7.94 6.86
C ALA A 20 4.59 -8.43 5.89
N ASP A 21 4.68 -9.68 5.42
CA ASP A 21 3.71 -10.32 4.54
C ASP A 21 2.32 -10.37 5.21
N ASP A 22 2.24 -10.73 6.50
CA ASP A 22 1.00 -10.75 7.30
C ASP A 22 0.34 -9.37 7.41
N ASN A 23 1.11 -8.29 7.25
CA ASN A 23 0.65 -6.90 7.28
C ASN A 23 0.58 -6.25 5.88
N PHE A 24 0.75 -7.02 4.81
CA PHE A 24 0.79 -6.53 3.41
C PHE A 24 1.88 -5.46 3.16
N LEU A 25 2.96 -5.51 3.93
CA LEU A 25 4.10 -4.62 3.82
C LEU A 25 5.31 -5.34 3.21
N SER A 26 6.22 -4.57 2.60
CA SER A 26 7.57 -5.07 2.34
C SER A 26 8.38 -5.07 3.64
N VAL A 27 9.42 -5.91 3.72
CA VAL A 27 10.37 -5.92 4.85
C VAL A 27 10.90 -4.52 5.15
N ASN A 28 11.25 -3.74 4.12
CA ASN A 28 11.74 -2.38 4.29
C ASN A 28 10.69 -1.46 4.91
N ASN A 29 9.44 -1.53 4.46
CA ASN A 29 8.36 -0.70 5.00
C ASN A 29 8.02 -1.11 6.44
N MET A 30 8.07 -2.41 6.76
CA MET A 30 7.90 -2.91 8.13
C MET A 30 9.00 -2.36 9.05
N ILE A 31 10.27 -2.48 8.67
CA ILE A 31 11.40 -1.95 9.46
C ILE A 31 11.25 -0.43 9.68
N VAL A 32 10.94 0.32 8.62
CA VAL A 32 10.75 1.77 8.73
C VAL A 32 9.58 2.10 9.67
N ASN A 33 8.45 1.40 9.55
CA ASN A 33 7.28 1.60 10.42
C ASN A 33 7.64 1.36 11.89
N GLU A 34 8.36 0.28 12.20
CA GLU A 34 8.77 -0.04 13.57
C GLU A 34 9.81 0.95 14.12
N LEU A 35 10.75 1.42 13.29
CA LEU A 35 11.69 2.48 13.68
C LEU A 35 10.97 3.82 13.93
N GLU A 36 10.01 4.17 13.07
CA GLU A 36 9.21 5.38 13.25
C GLU A 36 8.41 5.29 14.56
N LYS A 37 7.78 4.15 14.88
CA LYS A 37 7.10 3.93 16.17
C LYS A 37 8.05 4.04 17.37
N ALA A 38 9.25 3.48 17.27
CA ALA A 38 10.20 3.44 18.38
C ALA A 38 10.87 4.80 18.67
N PHE A 39 11.11 5.63 17.65
CA PHE A 39 11.94 6.83 17.78
C PHE A 39 11.22 8.15 17.47
N SER A 40 10.00 8.12 16.95
CA SER A 40 9.25 9.36 16.69
C SER A 40 8.69 9.96 17.98
N VAL A 41 8.95 11.25 18.20
CA VAL A 41 8.45 12.03 19.35
C VAL A 41 7.01 12.50 19.11
N GLY A 42 6.18 11.73 18.42
CA GLY A 42 4.83 12.13 18.04
C GLY A 42 4.06 11.03 17.31
N ASN A 43 2.78 11.30 17.02
CA ASN A 43 1.92 10.35 16.30
C ASN A 43 2.46 10.10 14.89
N VAL A 44 2.59 8.82 14.55
CA VAL A 44 3.01 8.32 13.24
C VAL A 44 1.77 7.80 12.51
N TYR A 45 1.76 7.89 11.19
CA TYR A 45 0.71 7.30 10.37
C TYR A 45 0.82 5.76 10.39
N ASP A 46 -0.24 5.06 10.80
CA ASP A 46 -0.24 3.59 10.82
C ASP A 46 -0.53 3.02 9.43
N TYR A 47 0.54 2.68 8.73
CA TYR A 47 0.46 2.11 7.38
C TYR A 47 -0.12 0.69 7.35
N SER A 48 0.01 -0.09 8.42
CA SER A 48 -0.57 -1.44 8.48
C SER A 48 -2.09 -1.36 8.54
N TYR A 49 -2.62 -0.54 9.46
CA TYR A 49 -4.06 -0.33 9.59
C TYR A 49 -4.68 0.28 8.32
N ALA A 50 -3.98 1.24 7.72
CA ALA A 50 -4.42 1.84 6.46
C ALA A 50 -4.46 0.80 5.33
N MET A 51 -3.47 -0.10 5.24
CA MET A 51 -3.46 -1.17 4.23
C MET A 51 -4.63 -2.14 4.40
N GLU A 52 -4.92 -2.59 5.63
CA GLU A 52 -6.09 -3.45 5.90
C GLU A 52 -7.40 -2.77 5.48
N SER A 53 -7.53 -1.48 5.75
CA SER A 53 -8.72 -0.70 5.40
C SER A 53 -8.86 -0.55 3.88
N LEU A 54 -7.77 -0.25 3.17
CA LEU A 54 -7.77 -0.16 1.71
C LEU A 54 -8.14 -1.48 1.03
N ILE A 55 -7.70 -2.61 1.58
CA ILE A 55 -8.04 -3.94 1.05
C ILE A 55 -9.54 -4.18 1.18
N LYS A 56 -10.11 -3.95 2.37
CA LYS A 56 -11.56 -4.09 2.61
C LYS A 56 -12.37 -3.18 1.68
N GLU A 57 -11.98 -1.92 1.57
CA GLU A 57 -12.63 -0.95 0.67
C GLU A 57 -12.54 -1.40 -0.80
N SER A 58 -11.42 -2.01 -1.20
CA SER A 58 -11.22 -2.52 -2.57
C SER A 58 -12.07 -3.75 -2.89
N GLU A 59 -12.34 -4.61 -1.90
CA GLU A 59 -13.20 -5.78 -2.06
C GLU A 59 -14.66 -5.39 -2.37
N ASP A 60 -15.10 -4.22 -1.92
CA ASP A 60 -16.45 -3.69 -2.19
C ASP A 60 -16.57 -3.00 -3.55
N MET A 61 -15.46 -2.82 -4.28
CA MET A 61 -15.47 -2.15 -5.58
C MET A 61 -16.07 -3.06 -6.66
N LYS A 62 -17.04 -2.51 -7.41
CA LYS A 62 -17.79 -3.20 -8.47
C LYS A 62 -17.23 -3.00 -9.87
N ALA A 63 -16.31 -2.05 -10.04
CA ALA A 63 -15.72 -1.66 -11.31
C ALA A 63 -14.24 -1.34 -11.12
N GLU A 64 -13.57 -0.96 -12.21
CA GLU A 64 -12.24 -0.38 -12.12
C GLU A 64 -12.23 0.83 -11.17
N PHE A 65 -11.14 0.97 -10.42
CA PHE A 65 -10.98 2.03 -9.44
C PHE A 65 -9.54 2.50 -9.33
N THR A 66 -9.35 3.68 -8.76
CA THR A 66 -8.07 4.21 -8.32
C THR A 66 -8.04 4.27 -6.80
N LEU A 67 -6.86 4.39 -6.20
CA LEU A 67 -6.79 4.58 -4.75
C LEU A 67 -7.54 5.83 -4.28
N SER A 68 -7.65 6.87 -5.11
CA SER A 68 -8.41 8.08 -4.78
C SER A 68 -9.91 7.85 -4.61
N ASP A 69 -10.43 6.72 -5.11
CA ASP A 69 -11.83 6.33 -4.94
C ASP A 69 -12.07 5.65 -3.58
N LEU A 70 -11.01 5.20 -2.92
CA LEU A 70 -11.07 4.50 -1.63
C LEU A 70 -11.09 5.51 -0.46
N PRO A 71 -12.08 5.44 0.45
CA PRO A 71 -12.22 6.38 1.56
C PRO A 71 -10.95 6.56 2.41
N THR A 72 -10.21 5.49 2.70
CA THR A 72 -9.00 5.56 3.51
C THR A 72 -7.92 6.42 2.85
N PHE A 73 -7.71 6.26 1.55
CA PHE A 73 -6.71 7.04 0.80
C PHE A 73 -7.17 8.47 0.53
N LYS A 74 -8.46 8.64 0.24
CA LYS A 74 -9.09 9.94 -0.01
C LYS A 74 -8.94 10.86 1.19
N ASN A 75 -9.19 10.36 2.40
CA ASN A 75 -9.25 11.13 3.65
C ASN A 75 -7.93 11.22 4.43
N VAL A 76 -6.79 10.87 3.82
CA VAL A 76 -5.46 10.93 4.48
C VAL A 76 -5.17 12.31 5.11
N ASP A 77 -5.53 13.39 4.43
CA ASP A 77 -5.38 14.77 4.91
C ASP A 77 -6.14 15.01 6.22
N ARG A 78 -7.38 14.51 6.31
CA ARG A 78 -8.20 14.59 7.51
C ARG A 78 -7.55 13.86 8.67
N ILE A 79 -7.09 12.63 8.45
CA ILE A 79 -6.42 11.81 9.47
C ILE A 79 -5.15 12.52 9.98
N ILE A 80 -4.34 13.07 9.08
CA ILE A 80 -3.11 13.78 9.46
C ILE A 80 -3.40 14.99 10.36
N ILE A 81 -4.45 15.76 10.02
CA ILE A 81 -4.87 16.92 10.82
C ILE A 81 -5.42 16.47 12.18
N GLU A 82 -6.34 15.51 12.20
CA GLU A 82 -7.01 15.04 13.42
C GLU A 82 -6.02 14.45 14.43
N TYR A 83 -5.02 13.71 13.95
CA TYR A 83 -4.03 13.05 14.81
C TYR A 83 -2.72 13.84 14.97
N GLY A 84 -2.60 15.04 14.40
CA GLY A 84 -1.40 15.88 14.52
C GLY A 84 -0.13 15.21 13.96
N ILE A 85 -0.27 14.43 12.89
CA ILE A 85 0.84 13.72 12.25
C ILE A 85 1.73 14.73 11.53
N LYS A 86 3.05 14.64 11.70
CA LYS A 86 4.00 15.60 11.13
C LYS A 86 4.31 15.38 9.65
N GLU A 87 4.05 14.17 9.14
CA GLU A 87 4.24 13.85 7.72
C GLU A 87 3.14 14.52 6.87
N SER A 88 3.50 15.01 5.68
CA SER A 88 2.53 15.66 4.80
C SER A 88 1.60 14.64 4.13
N ALA A 89 0.35 15.03 3.86
CA ALA A 89 -0.63 14.17 3.19
C ALA A 89 -0.15 13.66 1.83
N ALA A 90 0.62 14.46 1.09
CA ALA A 90 1.23 14.05 -0.17
C ALA A 90 2.25 12.92 0.04
N SER A 91 3.08 13.00 1.08
CA SER A 91 4.08 11.97 1.40
C SER A 91 3.41 10.66 1.83
N VAL A 92 2.42 10.74 2.71
CA VAL A 92 1.65 9.57 3.16
C VAL A 92 0.93 8.90 1.98
N ARG A 93 0.24 9.67 1.12
CA ARG A 93 -0.43 9.13 -0.08
C ARG A 93 0.56 8.48 -1.05
N ALA A 94 1.72 9.09 -1.27
CA ALA A 94 2.75 8.51 -2.13
C ALA A 94 3.28 7.17 -1.56
N ARG A 95 3.50 7.09 -0.25
CA ARG A 95 3.95 5.87 0.42
C ARG A 95 2.87 4.78 0.39
N LEU A 96 1.62 5.11 0.72
CA LEU A 96 0.49 4.19 0.63
C LEU A 96 0.32 3.64 -0.79
N GLY A 97 0.34 4.51 -1.80
CA GLY A 97 0.22 4.07 -3.19
C GLY A 97 1.33 3.12 -3.62
N LYS A 98 2.56 3.37 -3.15
CA LYS A 98 3.69 2.47 -3.38
C LYS A 98 3.50 1.12 -2.68
N ILE A 99 3.17 1.13 -1.39
CA ILE A 99 2.96 -0.09 -0.59
C ILE A 99 1.86 -0.94 -1.23
N TYR A 100 0.72 -0.34 -1.54
CA TYR A 100 -0.42 -1.04 -2.13
C TYR A 100 -0.10 -1.65 -3.49
N ASN A 101 0.59 -0.89 -4.35
CA ASN A 101 1.02 -1.40 -5.66
C ASN A 101 2.05 -2.55 -5.53
N GLU A 102 2.97 -2.46 -4.58
CA GLU A 102 3.91 -3.54 -4.29
C GLU A 102 3.19 -4.80 -3.77
N ALA A 103 2.21 -4.63 -2.88
CA ALA A 103 1.43 -5.73 -2.32
C ALA A 103 0.63 -6.48 -3.40
N ILE A 104 -0.02 -5.76 -4.34
CA ILE A 104 -0.69 -6.38 -5.50
C ILE A 104 0.32 -7.09 -6.39
N ARG A 105 1.43 -6.44 -6.75
CA ARG A 105 2.45 -7.03 -7.64
C ARG A 105 3.03 -8.32 -7.07
N ASN A 106 3.19 -8.39 -5.75
CA ASN A 106 3.70 -9.56 -5.05
C ASN A 106 2.62 -10.61 -4.76
N GLY A 107 1.36 -10.39 -5.17
CA GLY A 107 0.25 -11.32 -4.95
C GLY A 107 -0.20 -11.44 -3.49
N LEU A 108 0.13 -10.46 -2.64
CA LEU A 108 -0.27 -10.46 -1.23
C LEU A 108 -1.75 -10.12 -1.06
N ILE A 109 -2.31 -9.30 -1.96
CA ILE A 109 -3.73 -8.94 -1.97
C ILE A 109 -4.44 -9.83 -2.99
N LYS A 110 -5.23 -10.79 -2.50
CA LYS A 110 -5.98 -11.71 -3.37
C LYS A 110 -7.21 -11.01 -3.96
N GLY A 111 -7.59 -11.38 -5.18
CA GLY A 111 -8.82 -10.91 -5.81
C GLY A 111 -8.76 -9.48 -6.37
N ILE A 112 -7.65 -8.76 -6.26
CA ILE A 112 -7.47 -7.43 -6.87
C ILE A 112 -6.22 -7.46 -7.77
N ASP A 113 -6.35 -6.97 -9.00
CA ASP A 113 -5.25 -6.84 -9.96
C ASP A 113 -5.06 -5.39 -10.44
N ARG A 114 -3.90 -5.13 -11.05
CA ARG A 114 -3.70 -3.94 -11.88
C ARG A 114 -4.56 -4.08 -13.14
N ALA A 115 -5.39 -3.08 -13.43
CA ALA A 115 -6.09 -3.03 -14.70
C ALA A 115 -5.06 -2.92 -15.85
N ILE A 116 -5.31 -3.63 -16.94
CA ILE A 116 -4.46 -3.67 -18.12
C ILE A 116 -5.24 -3.16 -19.33
N VAL A 117 -4.54 -2.50 -20.25
CA VAL A 117 -5.09 -1.96 -21.50
C VAL A 117 -4.18 -2.40 -22.65
N ASN A 118 -4.78 -2.86 -23.73
CA ASN A 118 -4.04 -3.12 -24.97
C ASN A 118 -3.84 -1.79 -25.69
N LYS A 119 -2.59 -1.37 -25.85
CA LYS A 119 -2.21 -0.27 -26.75
C LYS A 119 -1.28 -0.82 -27.80
N ASP A 120 -1.67 -0.66 -29.06
CA ASP A 120 -0.84 -1.03 -30.21
C ASP A 120 -0.31 -2.48 -30.20
N GLY A 121 -1.08 -3.40 -29.60
CA GLY A 121 -0.74 -4.83 -29.51
C GLY A 121 0.04 -5.21 -28.24
N GLU A 122 0.45 -4.24 -27.42
CA GLU A 122 1.12 -4.48 -26.14
C GLU A 122 0.16 -4.30 -24.95
N MET A 123 0.23 -5.24 -24.01
CA MET A 123 -0.55 -5.18 -22.77
C MET A 123 0.17 -4.30 -21.75
N GLU A 124 -0.33 -3.08 -21.55
CA GLU A 124 0.22 -2.12 -20.59
C GLU A 124 -0.65 -2.01 -19.35
N ALA A 125 -0.05 -1.60 -18.23
CA ALA A 125 -0.82 -1.23 -17.04
C ALA A 125 -1.64 0.04 -17.32
N LYS A 126 -2.91 0.03 -16.93
CA LYS A 126 -3.84 1.14 -17.11
C LYS A 126 -3.61 2.22 -16.06
N PHE A 127 -3.68 3.48 -16.53
CA PHE A 127 -3.61 4.67 -15.72
C PHE A 127 -4.74 5.63 -16.10
N LEU A 128 -5.35 6.26 -15.09
CA LEU A 128 -6.25 7.39 -15.27
C LEU A 128 -5.45 8.66 -14.97
N SER A 129 -5.05 9.37 -16.02
CA SER A 129 -4.01 10.41 -15.97
C SER A 129 -2.68 9.87 -15.41
N ARG A 130 -2.41 10.07 -14.12
CA ARG A 130 -1.21 9.55 -13.42
C ARG A 130 -1.55 8.50 -12.36
N ALA A 131 -2.83 8.30 -12.08
CA ALA A 131 -3.28 7.38 -11.05
C ALA A 131 -3.33 5.95 -11.60
N ALA A 132 -2.76 5.03 -10.83
CA ALA A 132 -2.82 3.61 -11.12
C ALA A 132 -4.28 3.11 -11.02
N VAL A 133 -4.76 2.40 -12.06
CA VAL A 133 -6.11 1.79 -12.07
C VAL A 133 -6.04 0.31 -11.67
N TYR A 134 -6.94 -0.10 -10.80
CA TYR A 134 -7.08 -1.45 -10.25
C TYR A 134 -8.44 -2.01 -10.60
N VAL A 135 -8.56 -3.34 -10.56
CA VAL A 135 -9.81 -4.04 -10.82
C VAL A 135 -9.94 -5.22 -9.90
N LYS A 136 -11.15 -5.45 -9.39
CA LYS A 136 -11.48 -6.68 -8.68
C LYS A 136 -11.60 -7.81 -9.70
N LYS A 137 -10.91 -8.93 -9.47
CA LYS A 137 -11.14 -10.17 -10.20
C LYS A 137 -12.58 -10.57 -9.98
N ILE A 138 -13.36 -10.57 -11.05
CA ILE A 138 -14.58 -11.33 -11.07
C ILE A 138 -14.11 -12.78 -11.04
N ASP A 139 -14.46 -13.53 -10.00
CA ASP A 139 -14.29 -14.98 -10.05
C ASP A 139 -15.05 -15.43 -11.30
N ASP A 140 -14.33 -15.91 -12.31
CA ASP A 140 -14.93 -16.63 -13.43
C ASP A 140 -15.57 -17.89 -12.84
N ALA A 141 -16.81 -17.76 -12.39
CA ALA A 141 -17.70 -18.88 -12.15
C ALA A 141 -17.92 -19.56 -13.49
N ARG A 142 -17.11 -20.59 -13.74
CA ARG A 142 -17.35 -21.61 -14.76
C ARG A 142 -18.69 -22.31 -14.54
#